data_AF-A0A965YWH1-F1
#
_entry.id   AF-A0A965YWH1-F1
#
_cell.length_a   1.000
_cell.length_b   1.000
_cell.length_c   1.000
_cell.angle_alpha   90.00
_cell.angle_beta   90.00
_cell.angle_gamma   90.00
#
_symmetry.space_group_name_H-M   'P 1'
#
loop_
_entity.id
_entity.type
_entity.pdbx_description
1 polymer ?
#
loop_
_entity_poly.entity_id
_entity_poly.type
_entity_poly.pdbx_seq_one_letter_code
_entity_poly.pdbx_strand_id
1 'polypeptide(L)'
;MNKHVVEQTVIFFSVSKWLFLSSVVGMMIGGLMSLFLTILSTAEATRGTLPFPFYFTLPFALMLTTWIVQTFDKNATGHGTEKVIEAVHKRDGYINAKVIPVKLVATVLTIFSGGSVGKEGPGAQIGAGAASFVATLLKFSKSDRKKLVICGISAGFASVFGTPIAGAIFGIEVLIIGVIMYDVLLPSFIAGFVAFTTAQFLGVSYHYYDINMYRAFSLDFSLIMQVVLAGVFFGVVSDLFITVVNKVEMWIKNIPYNRYLKAFAAGVVMVVISYFLSENYLGLGLGTIRDALSPNTLISDNVHWYDFIFKTLFTSMTLASGGSGGIITPVFYVGATSGVVFGHIT
;
A
#
# COMPACT_ATOMS: atom_id res chain seq x y z
N MET A 1 -22.27 -39.62 -22.71
CA MET A 1 -23.11 -38.45 -22.39
C MET A 1 -22.96 -37.93 -20.95
N ASN A 2 -22.50 -38.72 -19.96
CA ASN A 2 -22.46 -38.28 -18.54
C ASN A 2 -21.23 -37.49 -18.09
N LYS A 3 -20.05 -37.60 -18.71
CA LYS A 3 -18.84 -36.89 -18.24
C LYS A 3 -18.99 -35.36 -18.34
N HIS A 4 -19.52 -34.88 -19.45
CA HIS A 4 -19.71 -33.46 -19.71
C HIS A 4 -20.70 -32.79 -18.74
N VAL A 5 -21.77 -33.50 -18.36
CA VAL A 5 -22.77 -32.99 -17.40
C VAL A 5 -22.19 -32.96 -15.99
N VAL A 6 -21.42 -33.98 -15.59
CA VAL A 6 -20.73 -34.02 -14.29
C VAL A 6 -19.71 -32.90 -14.18
N GLU A 7 -18.88 -32.68 -15.20
CA GLU A 7 -17.90 -31.59 -15.25
C GLU A 7 -18.57 -30.21 -15.13
N GLN A 8 -19.62 -29.96 -15.92
CA GLN A 8 -20.38 -28.70 -15.84
C GLN A 8 -21.01 -28.48 -14.46
N THR A 9 -21.53 -29.55 -13.84
CA THR A 9 -22.14 -29.48 -12.51
C THR A 9 -21.10 -29.12 -11.45
N VAL A 10 -19.93 -29.77 -11.47
CA VAL A 10 -18.82 -29.47 -10.54
C VAL A 10 -18.33 -28.04 -10.70
N ILE A 11 -18.17 -27.57 -11.95
CA ILE A 11 -17.77 -26.19 -12.23
C ILE A 11 -18.82 -25.21 -11.71
N PHE A 12 -20.11 -25.47 -11.97
CA PHE A 12 -21.20 -24.61 -11.52
C PHE A 12 -21.25 -24.47 -9.98
N PHE A 13 -21.15 -25.58 -9.25
CA PHE A 13 -21.11 -25.55 -7.78
C PHE A 13 -19.84 -24.86 -7.26
N SER A 14 -18.68 -25.10 -7.89
CA SER A 14 -17.42 -24.44 -7.51
C SER A 14 -17.48 -22.93 -7.71
N VAL A 15 -17.94 -22.48 -8.87
CA VAL A 15 -18.10 -21.06 -9.20
C VAL A 15 -19.11 -20.40 -8.27
N SER A 16 -20.26 -21.03 -8.04
CA SER A 16 -21.31 -20.52 -7.13
C SER A 16 -20.79 -20.40 -5.69
N LYS A 17 -20.07 -21.42 -5.20
CA LYS A 17 -19.41 -21.39 -3.88
C LYS A 17 -18.46 -20.19 -3.77
N TRP A 18 -17.57 -20.03 -4.74
CA TRP A 18 -16.57 -18.96 -4.67
C TRP A 18 -17.16 -17.58 -4.90
N LEU A 19 -18.18 -17.44 -5.74
CA LEU A 19 -18.93 -16.19 -5.91
C LEU A 19 -19.55 -15.75 -4.60
N PHE A 20 -20.20 -16.66 -3.87
CA PHE A 20 -20.78 -16.37 -2.58
C PHE A 20 -19.71 -16.01 -1.54
N LEU A 21 -18.68 -16.85 -1.38
CA LEU A 21 -17.63 -16.64 -0.38
C LEU A 21 -16.83 -15.35 -0.62
N SER A 22 -16.45 -15.08 -1.87
CA SER A 22 -15.73 -13.85 -2.22
C SER A 22 -16.57 -12.60 -2.01
N SER A 23 -17.88 -12.65 -2.28
CA SER A 23 -18.79 -11.54 -2.01
C SER A 23 -18.91 -11.25 -0.52
N VAL A 24 -19.11 -12.28 0.31
CA VAL A 24 -19.23 -12.11 1.77
C VAL A 24 -17.92 -11.58 2.37
N VAL A 25 -16.78 -12.15 1.97
CA VAL A 25 -15.46 -11.69 2.45
C VAL A 25 -15.15 -10.28 1.92
N GLY A 26 -15.48 -9.98 0.66
CA GLY A 26 -15.34 -8.65 0.08
C GLY A 26 -16.15 -7.61 0.86
N MET A 27 -17.40 -7.88 1.18
CA MET A 27 -18.25 -6.97 1.95
C MET A 27 -17.69 -6.71 3.35
N MET A 28 -17.28 -7.78 4.06
CA MET A 28 -16.67 -7.66 5.38
C MET A 28 -15.37 -6.82 5.34
N ILE A 29 -14.49 -7.09 4.36
CA ILE A 29 -13.22 -6.36 4.21
C ILE A 29 -13.47 -4.92 3.77
N GLY A 30 -14.43 -4.65 2.89
CA GLY A 30 -14.83 -3.31 2.50
C GLY A 30 -15.30 -2.48 3.70
N GLY A 31 -16.08 -3.07 4.61
CA GLY A 31 -16.46 -2.45 5.88
C GLY A 31 -15.27 -2.16 6.79
N LEU A 32 -14.35 -3.12 6.93
CA LEU A 32 -13.13 -2.95 7.74
C LEU A 32 -12.18 -1.89 7.14
N MET A 33 -12.05 -1.84 5.82
CA MET A 33 -11.25 -0.85 5.12
C MET A 33 -11.89 0.53 5.17
N SER A 34 -13.22 0.63 5.10
CA SER A 34 -13.92 1.89 5.33
C SER A 34 -13.62 2.46 6.72
N LEU A 35 -13.68 1.63 7.76
CA LEU A 35 -13.29 2.05 9.11
C LEU A 35 -11.83 2.54 9.16
N PHE A 36 -10.90 1.75 8.59
CA PHE A 36 -9.48 2.12 8.57
C PHE A 36 -9.23 3.45 7.84
N LEU A 37 -9.84 3.63 6.66
CA LEU A 37 -9.67 4.83 5.84
C LEU A 37 -10.31 6.05 6.48
N THR A 38 -11.48 5.91 7.10
CA THR A 38 -12.15 7.02 7.81
C THR A 38 -11.37 7.44 9.05
N ILE A 39 -10.83 6.49 9.82
CA ILE A 39 -9.94 6.81 10.95
C ILE A 39 -8.69 7.54 10.45
N LEU A 40 -8.08 7.04 9.36
CA LEU A 40 -6.89 7.65 8.79
C LEU A 40 -7.18 9.07 8.29
N SER A 41 -8.22 9.27 7.48
CA SER A 41 -8.57 10.58 6.93
C SER A 41 -8.94 11.58 8.03
N THR A 42 -9.67 11.14 9.06
CA THR A 42 -9.99 11.97 10.23
C THR A 42 -8.73 12.35 10.98
N ALA A 43 -7.81 11.40 11.21
CA ALA A 43 -6.53 11.68 11.84
C ALA A 43 -5.74 12.74 11.03
N GLU A 44 -5.64 12.59 9.71
CA GLU A 44 -4.96 13.58 8.86
C GLU A 44 -5.63 14.97 8.91
N ALA A 45 -6.97 15.02 8.87
CA ALA A 45 -7.73 16.27 8.96
C ALA A 45 -7.54 16.99 10.32
N THR A 46 -7.37 16.22 11.40
CA THR A 46 -7.14 16.79 12.75
C THR A 46 -5.70 17.27 12.99
N ARG A 47 -4.75 17.05 12.07
CA ARG A 47 -3.37 17.56 12.24
C ARG A 47 -3.31 19.08 12.46
N GLY A 48 -4.19 19.83 11.81
CA GLY A 48 -4.26 21.29 11.91
C GLY A 48 -4.80 21.82 13.24
N THR A 49 -5.35 20.95 14.11
CA THR A 49 -5.81 21.37 15.45
C THR A 49 -4.69 21.38 16.48
N LEU A 50 -3.52 20.80 16.15
CA LEU A 50 -2.36 20.85 17.02
C LEU A 50 -1.81 22.28 17.11
N PRO A 51 -1.37 22.73 18.31
CA PRO A 51 -0.81 24.07 18.49
C PRO A 51 0.58 24.25 17.85
N PHE A 52 1.13 23.19 17.24
CA PHE A 52 2.44 23.15 16.62
C PHE A 52 2.40 22.23 15.38
N PRO A 53 3.36 22.35 14.45
CA PRO A 53 3.43 21.48 13.27
C PRO A 53 3.43 19.99 13.63
N PHE A 54 2.50 19.23 13.03
CA PHE A 54 2.23 17.83 13.39
C PHE A 54 3.47 16.93 13.35
N TYR A 55 4.42 17.23 12.45
CA TYR A 55 5.64 16.43 12.29
C TYR A 55 6.56 16.47 13.50
N PHE A 56 6.45 17.45 14.40
CA PHE A 56 7.15 17.42 15.68
C PHE A 56 6.76 16.24 16.57
N THR A 57 5.61 15.61 16.33
CA THR A 57 5.21 14.37 17.02
C THR A 57 5.93 13.13 16.52
N LEU A 58 6.58 13.19 15.35
CA LEU A 58 7.18 12.04 14.67
C LEU A 58 8.16 11.21 15.51
N PRO A 59 9.12 11.79 16.28
CA PRO A 59 10.03 11.01 17.10
C PRO A 59 9.32 10.12 18.13
N PHE A 60 8.30 10.68 18.79
CA PHE A 60 7.52 9.98 19.79
C PHE A 60 6.57 8.97 19.17
N ALA A 61 5.97 9.32 18.03
CA ALA A 61 5.09 8.43 17.31
C ALA A 61 5.82 7.18 16.80
N LEU A 62 7.02 7.31 16.21
CA LEU A 62 7.82 6.16 15.77
C LEU A 62 8.25 5.26 16.93
N MET A 63 8.57 5.86 18.08
CA MET A 63 8.87 5.09 19.29
C MET A 63 7.64 4.33 19.79
N LEU A 64 6.47 4.98 19.80
CA LEU A 64 5.20 4.40 20.22
C LEU A 64 4.73 3.30 19.26
N THR A 65 4.84 3.49 17.94
CA THR A 65 4.48 2.48 16.93
C THR A 65 5.37 1.25 17.09
N THR A 66 6.67 1.45 17.31
CA THR A 66 7.61 0.39 17.61
C THR A 66 7.21 -0.37 18.87
N TRP A 67 6.79 0.32 19.93
CA TRP A 67 6.31 -0.32 21.17
C TRP A 67 5.03 -1.13 20.95
N ILE A 68 4.03 -0.58 20.26
CA ILE A 68 2.77 -1.25 19.95
C ILE A 68 3.03 -2.55 19.18
N VAL A 69 3.79 -2.47 18.09
CA VAL A 69 4.07 -3.62 17.23
C VAL A 69 4.87 -4.69 18.00
N GLN A 70 5.84 -4.29 18.81
CA GLN A 70 6.68 -5.26 19.53
C GLN A 70 5.98 -5.92 20.72
N THR A 71 4.98 -5.25 21.30
CA THR A 71 4.24 -5.73 22.46
C THR A 71 3.04 -6.60 22.06
N PHE A 72 2.27 -6.18 21.05
CA PHE A 72 0.99 -6.83 20.73
C PHE A 72 1.08 -7.85 19.59
N ASP A 73 1.76 -7.56 18.49
CA ASP A 73 2.00 -8.54 17.42
C ASP A 73 3.19 -8.15 16.53
N LYS A 74 4.30 -8.89 16.67
CA LYS A 74 5.53 -8.68 15.87
C LYS A 74 5.32 -8.90 14.37
N ASN A 75 4.29 -9.64 13.96
CA ASN A 75 3.98 -9.84 12.55
C ASN A 75 3.41 -8.56 11.90
N ALA A 76 3.02 -7.55 12.68
CA ALA A 76 2.61 -6.24 12.17
C ALA A 76 3.79 -5.33 11.76
N THR A 77 5.04 -5.77 11.93
CA THR A 77 6.24 -5.00 11.55
C THR A 77 6.35 -4.78 10.04
N GLY A 78 6.96 -3.67 9.62
CA GLY A 78 7.38 -3.41 8.24
C GLY A 78 6.22 -3.10 7.29
N HIS A 79 6.41 -3.41 6.01
CA HIS A 79 5.50 -3.02 4.92
C HIS A 79 4.13 -3.68 4.98
N GLY A 80 4.06 -4.91 5.49
CA GLY A 80 2.85 -5.72 5.56
C GLY A 80 2.68 -6.68 4.39
N THR A 81 2.91 -6.25 3.14
CA THR A 81 2.77 -7.11 1.95
C THR A 81 3.64 -8.36 2.03
N GLU A 82 4.91 -8.22 2.41
CA GLU A 82 5.85 -9.35 2.59
C GLU A 82 5.35 -10.37 3.61
N LYS A 83 4.71 -9.92 4.69
CA LYS A 83 4.16 -10.81 5.72
C LYS A 83 2.99 -11.62 5.21
N VAL A 84 2.21 -11.06 4.29
CA VAL A 84 1.13 -11.79 3.63
C VAL A 84 1.70 -12.81 2.65
N ILE A 85 2.68 -12.42 1.82
CA ILE A 85 3.38 -13.34 0.93
C ILE A 85 3.98 -14.49 1.73
N GLU A 86 4.67 -14.21 2.83
CA GLU A 86 5.23 -15.21 3.75
C GLU A 86 4.14 -16.13 4.30
N ALA A 87 2.99 -15.60 4.72
CA ALA A 87 1.89 -16.39 5.27
C ALA A 87 1.28 -17.35 4.23
N VAL A 88 1.06 -16.89 3.00
CA VAL A 88 0.51 -17.72 1.91
C VAL A 88 1.47 -18.87 1.57
N HIS A 89 2.76 -18.60 1.46
CA HIS A 89 3.76 -19.60 1.06
C HIS A 89 4.19 -20.53 2.19
N LYS A 90 4.44 -20.00 3.40
CA LYS A 90 5.07 -20.75 4.51
C LYS A 90 4.11 -21.17 5.62
N ARG A 91 2.94 -20.55 5.73
CA ARG A 91 1.98 -20.79 6.84
C ARG A 91 0.60 -21.23 6.35
N ASP A 92 0.53 -21.70 5.12
CA ASP A 92 -0.70 -22.14 4.48
C ASP A 92 -1.82 -21.08 4.47
N GLY A 93 -1.47 -19.80 4.39
CA GLY A 93 -2.42 -18.68 4.48
C GLY A 93 -2.88 -18.36 5.91
N TYR A 94 -2.24 -18.89 6.95
CA TYR A 94 -2.58 -18.52 8.32
C TYR A 94 -1.95 -17.18 8.73
N ILE A 95 -2.81 -16.23 9.11
CA ILE A 95 -2.45 -14.94 9.69
C ILE A 95 -3.22 -14.77 11.01
N ASN A 96 -2.51 -14.33 12.05
CA ASN A 96 -3.09 -14.07 13.36
C ASN A 96 -4.01 -12.84 13.30
N ALA A 97 -5.24 -12.97 13.80
CA ALA A 97 -6.22 -11.87 13.79
C ALA A 97 -5.76 -10.64 14.60
N LYS A 98 -4.86 -10.82 15.58
CA LYS A 98 -4.26 -9.71 16.35
C LYS A 98 -3.51 -8.71 15.48
N VAL A 99 -3.02 -9.13 14.31
CA VAL A 99 -2.35 -8.25 13.36
C VAL A 99 -3.27 -7.12 12.89
N ILE A 100 -4.58 -7.36 12.77
CA ILE A 100 -5.54 -6.38 12.23
C ILE A 100 -5.56 -5.07 13.05
N PRO A 101 -5.93 -5.09 14.35
CA PRO A 101 -5.97 -3.85 15.14
C PRO A 101 -4.58 -3.26 15.35
N VAL A 102 -3.54 -4.09 15.52
CA VAL A 102 -2.16 -3.61 15.72
C VAL A 102 -1.66 -2.86 14.50
N LYS A 103 -1.86 -3.42 13.29
CA LYS A 103 -1.42 -2.80 12.05
C LYS A 103 -2.19 -1.53 11.73
N LEU A 104 -3.50 -1.52 11.99
CA LEU A 104 -4.36 -0.35 11.83
C LEU A 104 -3.84 0.81 12.70
N VAL A 105 -3.73 0.59 14.01
CA VAL A 105 -3.30 1.65 14.96
C VAL A 105 -1.88 2.12 14.66
N ALA A 106 -0.94 1.19 14.45
CA ALA A 106 0.44 1.55 14.17
C ALA A 106 0.57 2.37 12.88
N THR A 107 -0.21 2.04 11.84
CA THR A 107 -0.20 2.77 10.56
C THR A 107 -0.81 4.15 10.70
N VAL A 108 -1.96 4.27 11.38
CA VAL A 108 -2.60 5.58 11.63
C VAL A 108 -1.66 6.49 12.40
N LEU A 109 -1.01 6.01 13.46
CA LEU A 109 -0.03 6.80 14.23
C LEU A 109 1.18 7.22 13.40
N THR A 110 1.71 6.30 12.58
CA THR A 110 2.87 6.57 11.72
C THR A 110 2.52 7.65 10.70
N ILE A 111 1.40 7.51 9.98
CA ILE A 111 0.99 8.48 8.96
C ILE A 111 0.59 9.80 9.63
N PHE A 112 -0.23 9.79 10.69
CA PHE A 112 -0.67 11.00 11.41
C PHE A 112 0.51 11.90 11.79
N SER A 113 1.56 11.31 12.35
CA SER A 113 2.76 12.04 12.78
C SER A 113 3.70 12.48 11.64
N GLY A 114 3.38 12.15 10.39
CA GLY A 114 4.17 12.53 9.22
C GLY A 114 5.16 11.47 8.73
N GLY A 115 5.12 10.26 9.26
CA GLY A 115 5.93 9.16 8.74
C GLY A 115 5.64 8.92 7.26
N SER A 116 6.69 8.89 6.43
CA SER A 116 6.56 8.74 4.99
C SER A 116 6.31 7.28 4.63
N VAL A 117 5.05 6.89 4.59
CA VAL A 117 4.63 5.53 4.24
C VAL A 117 3.26 5.58 3.59
N GLY A 118 2.90 4.50 2.89
CA GLY A 118 1.58 4.30 2.30
C GLY A 118 0.61 3.54 3.20
N LYS A 119 -0.66 3.50 2.79
CA LYS A 119 -1.75 2.79 3.49
C LYS A 119 -2.05 1.40 2.91
N GLU A 120 -1.44 1.05 1.79
CA GLU A 120 -1.76 -0.12 0.96
C GLU A 120 -1.25 -1.43 1.53
N GLY A 121 0.02 -1.46 1.95
CA GLY A 121 0.61 -2.63 2.59
C GLY A 121 -0.16 -3.03 3.85
N PRO A 122 -0.50 -2.08 4.74
CA PRO A 122 -1.45 -2.27 5.83
C PRO A 122 -2.82 -2.76 5.36
N GLY A 123 -3.42 -2.15 4.33
CA GLY A 123 -4.71 -2.58 3.78
C GLY A 123 -4.71 -4.02 3.28
N ALA A 124 -3.67 -4.41 2.54
CA ALA A 124 -3.45 -5.78 2.07
C ALA A 124 -3.29 -6.75 3.26
N GLN A 125 -2.50 -6.37 4.28
CA GLN A 125 -2.28 -7.22 5.45
C GLN A 125 -3.52 -7.36 6.33
N ILE A 126 -4.29 -6.29 6.51
CA ILE A 126 -5.53 -6.29 7.26
C ILE A 126 -6.60 -7.13 6.52
N GLY A 127 -6.75 -6.93 5.21
CA GLY A 127 -7.67 -7.70 4.37
C GLY A 127 -7.33 -9.20 4.35
N ALA A 128 -6.06 -9.53 4.14
CA ALA A 128 -5.56 -10.90 4.23
C ALA A 128 -5.78 -11.52 5.62
N GLY A 129 -5.53 -10.75 6.69
CA GLY A 129 -5.76 -11.17 8.07
C GLY A 129 -7.23 -11.47 8.36
N ALA A 130 -8.14 -10.61 7.89
CA ALA A 130 -9.58 -10.80 8.05
C ALA A 130 -10.08 -12.03 7.28
N ALA A 131 -9.63 -12.21 6.04
CA ALA A 131 -9.96 -13.40 5.25
C ALA A 131 -9.41 -14.69 5.88
N SER A 132 -8.17 -14.67 6.38
CA SER A 132 -7.56 -15.78 7.12
C SER A 132 -8.35 -16.12 8.39
N PHE A 133 -8.82 -15.09 9.12
CA PHE A 133 -9.63 -15.27 10.32
C PHE A 133 -10.96 -15.96 9.99
N VAL A 134 -11.68 -15.51 8.95
CA VAL A 134 -12.93 -16.15 8.49
C VAL A 134 -12.67 -17.60 8.06
N ALA A 135 -11.63 -17.84 7.26
CA ALA A 135 -11.27 -19.18 6.82
C ALA A 135 -10.96 -20.12 8.00
N THR A 136 -10.31 -19.60 9.05
CA THR A 136 -9.98 -20.36 10.25
C THR A 136 -11.22 -20.64 11.10
N LEU A 137 -12.10 -19.65 11.26
CA LEU A 137 -13.35 -19.77 12.01
C LEU A 137 -14.29 -20.81 11.38
N LEU A 138 -14.40 -20.80 10.04
CA LEU A 138 -15.20 -21.74 9.27
C LEU A 138 -14.49 -23.08 8.98
N LYS A 139 -13.29 -23.28 9.55
CA LYS A 139 -12.48 -24.51 9.43
C LYS A 139 -12.23 -24.95 7.97
N PHE A 140 -11.94 -23.99 7.10
CA PHE A 140 -11.63 -24.28 5.69
C PHE A 140 -10.32 -25.04 5.53
N SER A 141 -10.21 -25.78 4.42
CA SER A 141 -8.98 -26.48 4.05
C SER A 141 -7.83 -25.48 3.86
N LYS A 142 -6.59 -25.97 3.96
CA LYS A 142 -5.38 -25.14 3.71
C LYS A 142 -5.40 -24.49 2.34
N SER A 143 -5.88 -25.21 1.32
CA SER A 143 -6.01 -24.70 -0.05
C SER A 143 -7.05 -23.58 -0.12
N ASP A 144 -8.25 -23.82 0.40
CA ASP A 144 -9.34 -22.83 0.38
C ASP A 144 -8.98 -21.58 1.21
N ARG A 145 -8.25 -21.74 2.32
CA ARG A 145 -7.73 -20.61 3.10
C ARG A 145 -6.77 -19.75 2.28
N LYS A 146 -5.81 -20.34 1.55
CA LYS A 146 -4.90 -19.58 0.68
C LYS A 146 -5.69 -18.76 -0.35
N LYS A 147 -6.68 -19.37 -1.00
CA LYS A 147 -7.54 -18.69 -1.98
C LYS A 147 -8.33 -17.54 -1.36
N LEU A 148 -8.90 -17.73 -0.18
CA LEU A 148 -9.58 -16.66 0.54
C LEU A 148 -8.64 -15.54 0.95
N VAL A 149 -7.42 -15.86 1.41
CA VAL A 149 -6.42 -14.85 1.75
C VAL A 149 -6.04 -14.01 0.54
N ILE A 150 -5.88 -14.62 -0.63
CA ILE A 150 -5.67 -13.91 -1.90
C ILE A 150 -6.83 -12.96 -2.19
N CYS A 151 -8.08 -13.46 -2.09
CA CYS A 151 -9.26 -12.61 -2.22
C CYS A 151 -9.25 -11.44 -1.21
N GLY A 152 -8.73 -11.68 0.00
CA GLY A 152 -8.59 -10.68 1.04
C GLY A 152 -7.53 -9.62 0.75
N ILE A 153 -6.41 -9.99 0.13
CA ILE A 153 -5.41 -9.05 -0.40
C ILE A 153 -6.07 -8.16 -1.44
N SER A 154 -6.75 -8.77 -2.42
CA SER A 154 -7.43 -8.06 -3.50
C SER A 154 -8.50 -7.11 -2.99
N ALA A 155 -9.35 -7.55 -2.06
CA ALA A 155 -10.37 -6.74 -1.41
C ALA A 155 -9.78 -5.56 -0.63
N GLY A 156 -8.73 -5.81 0.16
CA GLY A 156 -8.04 -4.77 0.93
C GLY A 156 -7.42 -3.70 0.02
N PHE A 157 -6.71 -4.14 -1.02
CA PHE A 157 -6.08 -3.24 -1.98
C PHE A 157 -7.08 -2.43 -2.79
N ALA A 158 -8.13 -3.08 -3.31
CA ALA A 158 -9.21 -2.44 -4.05
C ALA A 158 -9.91 -1.36 -3.23
N SER A 159 -10.18 -1.65 -1.95
CA SER A 159 -10.83 -0.69 -1.04
C SER A 159 -9.90 0.44 -0.62
N VAL A 160 -8.58 0.22 -0.54
CA VAL A 160 -7.65 1.30 -0.19
C VAL A 160 -7.48 2.29 -1.33
N PHE A 161 -7.40 1.81 -2.56
CA PHE A 161 -7.14 2.65 -3.73
C PHE A 161 -8.36 3.15 -4.47
N GLY A 162 -9.50 2.48 -4.34
CA GLY A 162 -10.63 2.76 -5.20
C GLY A 162 -10.47 2.20 -6.63
N THR A 163 -9.62 1.18 -6.79
CA THR A 163 -9.27 0.58 -8.09
C THR A 163 -9.49 -0.95 -8.06
N PRO A 164 -10.74 -1.42 -8.21
CA PRO A 164 -11.07 -2.84 -8.00
C PRO A 164 -10.37 -3.80 -8.96
N ILE A 165 -10.19 -3.41 -10.22
CA ILE A 165 -9.49 -4.22 -11.23
C ILE A 165 -8.01 -4.35 -10.88
N ALA A 166 -7.34 -3.23 -10.57
CA ALA A 166 -5.93 -3.22 -10.21
C ALA A 166 -5.68 -4.01 -8.92
N GLY A 167 -6.54 -3.85 -7.90
CA GLY A 167 -6.44 -4.62 -6.65
C GLY A 167 -6.63 -6.13 -6.85
N ALA A 168 -7.57 -6.53 -7.71
CA ALA A 168 -7.79 -7.92 -8.06
C ALA A 168 -6.53 -8.55 -8.70
N ILE A 169 -5.98 -7.90 -9.73
CA ILE A 169 -4.78 -8.37 -10.42
C ILE A 169 -3.58 -8.39 -9.46
N PHE A 170 -3.38 -7.30 -8.70
CA PHE A 170 -2.28 -7.20 -7.74
C PHE A 170 -2.27 -8.35 -6.73
N GLY A 171 -3.43 -8.68 -6.14
CA GLY A 171 -3.50 -9.74 -5.13
C GLY A 171 -3.09 -11.12 -5.64
N ILE A 172 -3.23 -11.38 -6.94
CA ILE A 172 -2.87 -12.65 -7.57
C ILE A 172 -1.41 -12.66 -8.00
N GLU A 173 -0.95 -11.57 -8.63
CA GLU A 173 0.38 -11.48 -9.22
C GLU A 173 1.48 -11.25 -8.18
N VAL A 174 1.18 -10.54 -7.09
CA VAL A 174 2.19 -10.19 -6.06
C VAL A 174 2.76 -11.42 -5.33
N LEU A 175 2.08 -12.57 -5.41
CA LEU A 175 2.51 -13.78 -4.72
C LEU A 175 3.63 -14.52 -5.43
N ILE A 176 3.55 -14.67 -6.76
CA ILE A 176 4.47 -15.49 -7.54
C ILE A 176 4.81 -14.77 -8.84
N ILE A 177 6.08 -14.40 -8.99
CA ILE A 177 6.58 -13.75 -10.20
C ILE A 177 6.39 -14.69 -11.39
N GLY A 178 5.71 -14.20 -12.42
CA GLY A 178 5.49 -14.92 -13.68
C GLY A 178 4.37 -15.96 -13.68
N VAL A 179 3.57 -16.06 -12.61
CA VAL A 179 2.47 -17.04 -12.51
C VAL A 179 1.17 -16.38 -12.07
N ILE A 180 0.08 -16.64 -12.80
CA ILE A 180 -1.28 -16.19 -12.45
C ILE A 180 -2.10 -17.41 -12.01
N MET A 181 -2.67 -17.34 -10.80
CA MET A 181 -3.58 -18.36 -10.27
C MET A 181 -5.00 -18.18 -10.83
N TYR A 182 -5.26 -18.76 -12.01
CA TYR A 182 -6.54 -18.62 -12.72
C TYR A 182 -7.77 -19.05 -11.90
N ASP A 183 -7.63 -20.04 -11.02
CA ASP A 183 -8.71 -20.54 -10.18
C ASP A 183 -9.11 -19.57 -9.05
N VAL A 184 -8.27 -18.55 -8.77
CA VAL A 184 -8.52 -17.48 -7.79
C VAL A 184 -8.78 -16.13 -8.48
N LEU A 185 -8.67 -16.07 -9.81
CA LEU A 185 -8.90 -14.86 -10.61
C LEU A 185 -10.31 -14.30 -10.40
N LEU A 186 -11.33 -15.05 -10.83
CA LEU A 186 -12.72 -14.63 -10.69
C LEU A 186 -13.12 -14.29 -9.23
N PRO A 187 -12.80 -15.14 -8.22
CA PRO A 187 -13.09 -14.82 -6.82
C PRO A 187 -12.41 -13.53 -6.33
N SER A 188 -11.17 -13.25 -6.77
CA SER A 188 -10.45 -12.02 -6.39
C SER A 188 -11.06 -10.77 -7.00
N PHE A 189 -11.52 -10.86 -8.26
CA PHE A 189 -12.27 -9.79 -8.90
C PHE A 189 -13.56 -9.49 -8.15
N ILE A 190 -14.36 -10.52 -7.84
CA ILE A 190 -15.61 -10.35 -7.09
C ILE A 190 -15.33 -9.73 -5.72
N ALA A 191 -14.37 -10.25 -4.96
CA ALA A 191 -14.00 -9.72 -3.66
C ALA A 191 -13.52 -8.26 -3.75
N GLY A 192 -12.69 -7.93 -4.74
CA GLY A 192 -12.20 -6.57 -4.99
C GLY A 192 -13.32 -5.58 -5.30
N PHE A 193 -14.22 -5.92 -6.23
CA PHE A 193 -15.37 -5.09 -6.60
C PHE A 193 -16.33 -4.91 -5.44
N VAL A 194 -16.70 -5.99 -4.74
CA VAL A 194 -17.64 -5.91 -3.60
C VAL A 194 -17.04 -5.11 -2.45
N ALA A 195 -15.74 -5.26 -2.16
CA ALA A 195 -15.09 -4.49 -1.11
C ALA A 195 -15.02 -3.00 -1.46
N PHE A 196 -14.67 -2.67 -2.71
CA PHE A 196 -14.68 -1.30 -3.22
C PHE A 196 -16.07 -0.66 -3.12
N THR A 197 -17.12 -1.31 -3.63
CA THR A 197 -18.49 -0.77 -3.61
C THR A 197 -19.02 -0.66 -2.19
N THR A 198 -18.69 -1.60 -1.30
CA THR A 198 -19.04 -1.52 0.13
C THR A 198 -18.36 -0.32 0.79
N ALA A 199 -17.07 -0.09 0.52
CA ALA A 199 -16.35 1.06 1.06
C ALA A 199 -16.93 2.39 0.55
N GLN A 200 -17.28 2.49 -0.74
CA GLN A 200 -17.98 3.66 -1.30
C GLN A 200 -19.34 3.88 -0.64
N PHE A 201 -20.13 2.81 -0.47
CA PHE A 201 -21.45 2.89 0.16
C PHE A 201 -21.36 3.39 1.61
N LEU A 202 -20.28 3.06 2.31
CA LEU A 202 -19.98 3.53 3.65
C LEU A 202 -19.31 4.93 3.69
N GLY A 203 -19.25 5.63 2.56
CA GLY A 203 -18.82 7.04 2.49
C GLY A 203 -17.33 7.26 2.22
N VAL A 204 -16.57 6.23 1.83
CA VAL A 204 -15.17 6.43 1.42
C VAL A 204 -15.11 7.11 0.06
N SER A 205 -14.49 8.29 0.02
CA SER A 205 -14.17 9.01 -1.22
C SER A 205 -12.75 8.69 -1.70
N TYR A 206 -12.58 8.54 -3.01
CA TYR A 206 -11.28 8.33 -3.65
C TYR A 206 -10.91 9.54 -4.49
N HIS A 207 -9.61 9.86 -4.52
CA HIS A 207 -9.09 10.88 -5.42
C HIS A 207 -8.72 10.24 -6.76
N TYR A 208 -9.39 10.68 -7.81
CA TYR A 208 -9.04 10.37 -9.19
C TYR A 208 -8.32 11.58 -9.78
N TYR A 209 -7.19 11.32 -10.44
CA TYR A 209 -6.39 12.36 -11.09
C TYR A 209 -6.75 12.39 -12.58
N ASP A 210 -7.56 13.36 -12.97
CA ASP A 210 -7.97 13.54 -14.36
C ASP A 210 -6.85 14.19 -15.16
N ILE A 211 -6.09 13.36 -15.89
CA ILE A 211 -5.11 13.83 -16.85
C ILE A 211 -5.83 14.10 -18.17
N ASN A 212 -6.25 15.35 -18.37
CA ASN A 212 -6.85 15.77 -19.63
C ASN A 212 -5.79 15.76 -20.73
N MET A 213 -5.78 14.72 -21.56
CA MET A 213 -4.94 14.68 -22.76
C MET A 213 -5.50 15.63 -23.82
N TYR A 214 -5.05 16.88 -23.83
CA TYR A 214 -5.50 17.90 -24.80
C TYR A 214 -4.92 17.72 -26.21
N ARG A 215 -3.98 16.79 -26.41
CA ARG A 215 -3.35 16.53 -27.70
C ARG A 215 -3.46 15.06 -28.06
N ALA A 216 -3.97 14.78 -29.25
CA ALA A 216 -3.77 13.49 -29.88
C ALA A 216 -2.30 13.37 -30.28
N PHE A 217 -1.56 12.47 -29.64
CA PHE A 217 -0.20 12.16 -30.05
C PHE A 217 -0.24 11.18 -31.22
N SER A 218 0.43 11.50 -32.32
CA SER A 218 0.72 10.51 -33.36
C SER A 218 1.69 9.48 -32.79
N LEU A 219 1.38 8.19 -32.94
CA LEU A 219 2.31 7.11 -32.64
C LEU A 219 3.44 7.12 -33.68
N ASP A 220 4.46 7.94 -33.43
CA ASP A 220 5.66 8.05 -34.25
C ASP A 220 6.86 7.37 -33.58
N PHE A 221 7.93 7.19 -34.36
CA PHE A 221 9.15 6.56 -33.85
C PHE A 221 9.78 7.36 -32.70
N SER A 222 9.62 8.68 -32.71
CA SER A 222 10.13 9.57 -31.66
C SER A 222 9.47 9.29 -30.31
N LEU A 223 8.12 9.25 -30.26
CA LEU A 223 7.37 8.94 -29.05
C LEU A 223 7.69 7.53 -28.54
N ILE A 224 7.78 6.54 -29.44
CA ILE A 224 8.17 5.17 -29.05
C ILE A 224 9.55 5.19 -28.38
N MET A 225 10.52 5.90 -28.95
CA MET A 225 11.86 6.00 -28.37
C MET A 225 11.84 6.71 -27.01
N GLN A 226 11.05 7.79 -26.87
CA GLN A 226 10.86 8.48 -25.59
C GLN A 226 10.26 7.57 -24.53
N VAL A 227 9.24 6.75 -24.87
CA VAL A 227 8.64 5.77 -23.95
C VAL A 227 9.63 4.69 -23.54
N VAL A 228 10.46 4.19 -24.47
CA VAL A 228 11.52 3.22 -24.14
C VAL A 228 12.55 3.84 -23.18
N LEU A 229 13.00 5.06 -23.45
CA LEU A 229 13.93 5.79 -22.57
C LEU A 229 13.32 6.07 -21.20
N ALA A 230 12.03 6.44 -21.13
CA ALA A 230 11.31 6.61 -19.88
C ALA A 230 11.25 5.30 -19.09
N GLY A 231 11.00 4.17 -19.76
CA GLY A 231 11.01 2.85 -19.13
C GLY A 231 12.35 2.50 -18.50
N VAL A 232 13.46 2.76 -19.20
CA VAL A 232 14.82 2.56 -18.66
C VAL A 232 15.06 3.49 -17.47
N PHE A 233 14.70 4.77 -17.60
CA PHE A 233 14.86 5.76 -16.53
C PHE A 233 14.08 5.37 -15.25
N PHE A 234 12.80 5.04 -15.35
CA PHE A 234 11.99 4.61 -14.21
C PHE A 234 12.48 3.27 -13.63
N GLY A 235 13.04 2.39 -14.46
CA GLY A 235 13.72 1.17 -14.01
C GLY A 235 14.91 1.48 -13.08
N VAL A 236 15.77 2.44 -13.47
CA VAL A 236 16.90 2.90 -12.65
C VAL A 236 16.43 3.58 -11.37
N VAL A 237 15.40 4.43 -11.44
CA VAL A 237 14.82 5.10 -10.26
C VAL A 237 14.24 4.07 -9.29
N SER A 238 13.58 3.02 -9.80
CA SER A 238 13.05 1.92 -8.99
C SER A 238 14.17 1.12 -8.29
N ASP A 239 15.23 0.77 -9.01
CA ASP A 239 16.40 0.09 -8.42
C ASP A 239 17.06 0.93 -7.32
N LEU A 240 17.20 2.25 -7.56
CA LEU A 240 17.69 3.17 -6.54
C LEU A 240 16.79 3.19 -5.31
N PHE A 241 15.47 3.28 -5.49
CA PHE A 241 14.50 3.26 -4.40
C PHE A 241 14.64 2.00 -3.55
N ILE A 242 14.61 0.83 -4.18
CA ILE A 242 14.71 -0.48 -3.52
C ILE A 242 16.06 -0.60 -2.79
N THR A 243 17.15 -0.23 -3.46
CA THR A 243 18.51 -0.31 -2.90
C THR A 243 18.66 0.58 -1.68
N VAL A 244 18.16 1.82 -1.73
CA VAL A 244 18.25 2.76 -0.60
C VAL A 244 17.40 2.27 0.58
N VAL A 245 16.15 1.84 0.34
CA VAL A 245 15.27 1.29 1.39
C VAL A 245 15.96 0.13 2.12
N ASN A 246 16.48 -0.84 1.37
CA ASN A 246 17.17 -2.00 1.96
C ASN A 246 18.46 -1.63 2.69
N LYS A 247 19.29 -0.73 2.12
CA LYS A 247 20.56 -0.31 2.75
C LYS A 247 20.31 0.46 4.03
N VAL A 248 19.34 1.38 4.06
CA VAL A 248 19.00 2.16 5.27
C VAL A 248 18.42 1.24 6.34
N GLU A 249 17.58 0.27 5.98
CA GLU A 249 17.09 -0.73 6.94
C GLU A 249 18.23 -1.53 7.58
N MET A 250 19.15 -2.05 6.76
CA MET A 250 20.33 -2.76 7.28
C MET A 250 21.20 -1.87 8.16
N TRP A 251 21.43 -0.63 7.73
CA TRP A 251 22.26 0.32 8.46
C TRP A 251 21.67 0.65 9.84
N ILE A 252 20.40 1.04 9.90
CA ILE A 252 19.71 1.34 11.17
C ILE A 252 19.64 0.10 12.06
N LYS A 253 19.42 -1.09 11.48
CA LYS A 253 19.40 -2.35 12.23
C LYS A 253 20.75 -2.65 12.90
N ASN A 254 21.87 -2.34 12.25
CA ASN A 254 23.23 -2.60 12.75
C ASN A 254 23.72 -1.61 13.81
N ILE A 255 23.06 -0.47 14.00
CA ILE A 255 23.41 0.49 15.05
C ILE A 255 23.27 -0.18 16.44
N PRO A 256 24.27 -0.13 17.33
CA PRO A 256 24.26 -0.84 18.62
C PRO A 256 23.46 -0.10 19.72
N TYR A 257 22.28 0.41 19.39
CA TYR A 257 21.37 1.08 20.32
C TYR A 257 20.03 0.36 20.44
N ASN A 258 19.25 0.69 21.47
CA ASN A 258 17.89 0.15 21.63
C ASN A 258 16.98 0.61 20.48
N ARG A 259 16.08 -0.25 19.99
CA ARG A 259 15.13 0.04 18.91
C ARG A 259 14.32 1.32 19.15
N TYR A 260 13.95 1.62 20.39
CA TYR A 260 13.20 2.82 20.75
C TYR A 260 14.03 4.09 20.54
N LEU A 261 15.32 4.04 20.89
CA LEU A 261 16.23 5.16 20.67
C LEU A 261 16.51 5.36 19.18
N LYS A 262 16.61 4.28 18.40
CA LYS A 262 16.71 4.35 16.94
C LYS A 262 15.47 5.01 16.33
N ALA A 263 14.28 4.59 16.77
CA ALA A 263 13.00 5.16 16.35
C ALA A 263 12.93 6.67 16.62
N PHE A 264 13.27 7.06 17.86
CA PHE A 264 13.28 8.45 18.27
C PHE A 264 14.31 9.27 17.46
N ALA A 265 15.55 8.80 17.36
CA ALA A 265 16.61 9.51 16.64
C ALA A 265 16.30 9.67 15.15
N ALA A 266 15.77 8.64 14.49
CA ALA A 266 15.34 8.72 13.09
C ALA A 266 14.24 9.76 12.90
N GLY A 267 13.26 9.80 13.81
CA GLY A 267 12.21 10.83 13.80
C GLY A 267 12.78 12.23 14.01
N VAL A 268 13.75 12.42 14.91
CA VAL A 268 14.40 13.72 15.11
C VAL A 268 15.12 14.18 13.85
N VAL A 269 15.86 13.29 13.18
CA VAL A 269 16.53 13.61 11.91
C VAL A 269 15.51 14.02 10.84
N MET A 270 14.40 13.28 10.71
CA MET A 270 13.33 13.62 9.76
C MET A 270 12.70 14.98 10.08
N VAL A 271 12.45 15.28 11.36
CA VAL A 271 11.95 16.59 11.81
C VAL A 271 12.90 17.72 11.43
N VAL A 272 14.19 17.56 11.70
CA VAL A 272 15.22 18.57 11.39
C VAL A 272 15.27 18.81 9.88
N ILE A 273 15.28 17.76 9.07
CA ILE A 273 15.30 17.90 7.61
C ILE A 273 14.01 18.59 7.12
N SER A 274 12.84 18.19 7.63
CA SER A 274 11.58 18.83 7.23
C SER A 274 11.48 20.29 7.62
N TYR A 275 12.03 20.67 8.78
CA TYR A 275 12.05 22.06 9.24
C TYR A 275 12.92 22.96 8.34
N PHE A 276 14.06 22.46 7.84
CA PHE A 276 14.97 23.26 7.02
C PHE A 276 14.74 23.17 5.51
N LEU A 277 14.17 22.07 5.00
CA LEU A 277 13.97 21.86 3.57
C LEU A 277 12.50 21.98 3.19
N SER A 278 11.68 20.98 3.51
CA SER A 278 10.27 20.92 3.13
C SER A 278 9.52 19.80 3.84
N GLU A 279 8.21 19.98 3.99
CA GLU A 279 7.26 19.01 4.53
C GLU A 279 6.72 18.04 3.47
N ASN A 280 6.98 18.28 2.17
CA ASN A 280 6.39 17.53 1.05
C ASN A 280 6.71 16.03 1.08
N TYR A 281 7.81 15.64 1.73
CA TYR A 281 8.24 14.25 1.85
C TYR A 281 7.51 13.48 2.95
N LEU A 282 6.82 14.17 3.85
CA LEU A 282 6.12 13.57 4.98
C LEU A 282 4.79 12.93 4.54
N GLY A 283 4.31 11.98 5.36
CA GLY A 283 3.03 11.32 5.16
C GLY A 283 2.88 10.63 3.79
N LEU A 284 1.65 10.61 3.28
CA LEU A 284 1.32 9.95 2.00
C LEU A 284 1.92 10.68 0.78
N GLY A 285 2.03 12.02 0.83
CA GLY A 285 2.50 12.84 -0.30
C GLY A 285 1.51 13.00 -1.45
N LEU A 286 0.21 12.80 -1.21
CA LEU A 286 -0.84 12.89 -2.26
C LEU A 286 -0.96 14.29 -2.88
N GLY A 287 -0.62 15.35 -2.12
CA GLY A 287 -0.59 16.73 -2.61
C GLY A 287 0.45 16.91 -3.71
N THR A 288 1.70 16.52 -3.47
CA THR A 288 2.77 16.61 -4.48
C THR A 288 2.51 15.71 -5.68
N ILE A 289 1.88 14.53 -5.50
CA ILE A 289 1.44 13.70 -6.64
C ILE A 289 0.42 14.47 -7.48
N ARG A 290 -0.53 15.17 -6.84
CA ARG A 290 -1.52 16.01 -7.54
C ARG A 290 -0.84 17.13 -8.34
N ASP A 291 0.14 17.79 -7.72
CA ASP A 291 0.85 18.90 -8.33
C ASP A 291 1.71 18.43 -9.51
N ALA A 292 2.38 17.28 -9.37
CA ALA A 292 3.16 16.65 -10.44
C ALA A 292 2.31 16.22 -11.64
N LEU A 293 1.05 15.82 -11.42
CA LEU A 293 0.10 15.42 -12.46
C LEU A 293 -0.78 16.58 -12.96
N SER A 294 -0.56 17.79 -12.44
CA SER A 294 -1.38 18.96 -12.80
C SER A 294 -1.16 19.33 -14.27
N PRO A 295 -2.23 19.63 -15.03
CA PRO A 295 -2.09 20.13 -16.40
C PRO A 295 -1.53 21.57 -16.45
N ASN A 296 -1.49 22.27 -15.31
CA ASN A 296 -0.90 23.59 -15.20
C ASN A 296 0.59 23.47 -14.91
N THR A 297 1.42 23.83 -15.89
CA THR A 297 2.88 23.73 -15.83
C THR A 297 3.48 24.52 -14.67
N LEU A 298 2.88 25.66 -14.29
CA LEU A 298 3.36 26.44 -13.14
C LEU A 298 3.24 25.70 -11.81
N ILE A 299 2.29 24.75 -11.72
CA ILE A 299 2.10 23.92 -10.52
C ILE A 299 3.08 22.75 -10.54
N SER A 300 3.28 22.11 -11.70
CA SER A 300 4.26 21.02 -11.83
C SER A 300 5.70 21.51 -11.68
N ASP A 301 6.02 22.75 -12.09
CA ASP A 301 7.36 23.33 -11.97
C ASP A 301 7.77 23.60 -10.51
N ASN A 302 6.81 23.64 -9.58
CA ASN A 302 7.08 23.70 -8.13
C ASN A 302 7.53 22.34 -7.56
N VAL A 303 7.39 21.25 -8.31
CA VAL A 303 7.92 19.94 -7.92
C VAL A 303 9.41 19.94 -8.18
N HIS A 304 10.19 19.84 -7.11
CA HIS A 304 11.64 19.92 -7.24
C HIS A 304 12.24 18.60 -7.70
N TRP A 305 13.33 18.67 -8.46
CA TRP A 305 14.01 17.49 -9.00
C TRP A 305 14.50 16.51 -7.92
N TYR A 306 14.76 17.00 -6.70
CA TYR A 306 15.22 16.18 -5.58
C TYR A 306 14.09 15.52 -4.79
N ASP A 307 12.81 15.80 -5.10
CA ASP A 307 11.70 15.34 -4.29
C ASP A 307 11.58 13.81 -4.23
N PHE A 308 11.86 13.13 -5.35
CA PHE A 308 11.87 11.67 -5.38
C PHE A 308 13.00 11.06 -4.52
N ILE A 309 14.14 11.75 -4.41
CA ILE A 309 15.28 11.32 -3.58
C ILE A 309 14.92 11.45 -2.11
N PHE A 310 14.41 12.61 -1.69
CA PHE A 310 14.01 12.81 -0.30
C PHE A 310 12.84 11.93 0.10
N LYS A 311 11.84 11.71 -0.77
CA LYS A 311 10.76 10.76 -0.48
C LYS A 311 11.31 9.35 -0.25
N THR A 312 12.30 8.92 -1.04
CA THR A 312 12.98 7.64 -0.85
C THR A 312 13.68 7.57 0.52
N LEU A 313 14.44 8.61 0.88
CA LEU A 313 15.12 8.69 2.17
C LEU A 313 14.14 8.70 3.36
N PHE A 314 13.10 9.51 3.31
CA PHE A 314 12.09 9.60 4.37
C PHE A 314 11.34 8.28 4.53
N THR A 315 11.00 7.62 3.41
CA THR A 315 10.31 6.33 3.43
C THR A 315 11.19 5.24 4.01
N SER A 316 12.44 5.17 3.55
CA SER A 316 13.42 4.23 4.09
C SER A 316 13.67 4.42 5.59
N MET A 317 13.87 5.66 6.05
CA MET A 317 14.05 5.97 7.47
C MET A 317 12.82 5.64 8.31
N THR A 318 11.61 5.96 7.83
CA THR A 318 10.36 5.67 8.55
C THR A 318 10.21 4.17 8.78
N LEU A 319 10.45 3.35 7.75
CA LEU A 319 10.26 1.90 7.81
C LEU A 319 11.38 1.21 8.61
N ALA A 320 12.63 1.62 8.37
CA ALA A 320 13.80 1.10 9.09
C ALA A 320 13.79 1.41 10.59
N SER A 321 13.13 2.49 10.99
CA SER A 321 13.02 2.94 12.38
C SER A 321 11.81 2.37 13.13
N GLY A 322 11.03 1.49 12.50
CA GLY A 322 9.89 0.80 13.13
C GLY A 322 8.52 1.45 12.90
N GLY A 323 8.44 2.42 11.98
CA GLY A 323 7.17 2.90 11.44
C GLY A 323 6.40 1.80 10.72
N SER A 324 5.07 1.88 10.77
CA SER A 324 4.18 0.93 10.11
C SER A 324 3.51 1.60 8.91
N GLY A 325 3.66 1.01 7.74
CA GLY A 325 2.98 1.44 6.52
C GLY A 325 3.54 0.78 5.27
N GLY A 326 2.87 0.95 4.13
CA GLY A 326 3.27 0.38 2.85
C GLY A 326 4.32 1.22 2.13
N ILE A 327 4.89 0.68 1.06
CA ILE A 327 5.82 1.40 0.16
C ILE A 327 5.15 1.91 -1.12
N ILE A 328 3.90 1.54 -1.38
CA ILE A 328 3.26 1.75 -2.69
C ILE A 328 2.91 3.22 -2.92
N THR A 329 2.27 3.93 -1.98
CA THR A 329 2.08 5.40 -2.16
C THR A 329 3.41 6.15 -2.34
N PRO A 330 4.46 5.88 -1.55
CA PRO A 330 5.79 6.45 -1.81
C PRO A 330 6.36 6.15 -3.19
N VAL A 331 6.16 4.94 -3.74
CA VAL A 331 6.56 4.60 -5.10
C VAL A 331 5.81 5.45 -6.13
N PHE A 332 4.51 5.70 -5.94
CA PHE A 332 3.76 6.62 -6.81
C PHE A 332 4.28 8.06 -6.74
N TYR A 333 4.61 8.53 -5.53
CA TYR A 333 5.25 9.84 -5.36
C TYR A 333 6.58 9.92 -6.12
N VAL A 334 7.45 8.92 -5.93
CA VAL A 334 8.77 8.86 -6.57
C VAL A 334 8.64 8.78 -8.09
N GLY A 335 7.67 8.01 -8.61
CA GLY A 335 7.39 7.93 -10.04
C GLY A 335 6.84 9.23 -10.63
N ALA A 336 5.88 9.88 -9.94
CA ALA A 336 5.29 11.14 -10.41
C ALA A 336 6.34 12.27 -10.43
N THR A 337 7.09 12.43 -9.35
CA THR A 337 8.10 13.50 -9.23
C THR A 337 9.32 13.27 -10.12
N SER A 338 9.81 12.02 -10.26
CA SER A 338 10.86 11.74 -11.25
C SER A 338 10.36 11.82 -12.70
N GLY A 339 9.06 11.58 -12.94
CA GLY A 339 8.42 11.78 -14.23
C GLY A 339 8.38 13.25 -14.67
N VAL A 340 8.14 14.19 -13.74
CA VAL A 340 8.26 15.64 -14.02
C VAL A 340 9.69 15.97 -14.46
N VAL A 341 10.70 15.45 -13.75
CA VAL A 341 12.12 15.66 -14.12
C VAL A 341 12.42 15.12 -15.51
N PHE A 342 12.00 13.89 -15.80
CA PHE A 342 12.20 13.29 -17.12
C PHE A 342 11.52 14.11 -18.21
N GLY A 343 10.27 14.53 -17.99
CA GLY A 343 9.50 15.34 -18.93
C GLY A 343 10.10 16.72 -19.21
N HIS A 344 10.87 17.30 -18.30
CA HIS A 344 11.63 18.54 -18.58
C HIS A 344 12.90 18.32 -19.41
N ILE A 345 13.45 17.09 -19.39
CA ILE A 345 14.70 16.75 -20.09
C ILE A 345 14.42 16.32 -21.54
N THR A 346 13.22 15.80 -21.83
CA THR A 346 12.81 15.28 -23.15
C THR A 346 11.85 16.20 -23.87
#